data_AF-A0A820HF90-F1
#
_entry.id   AF-A0A820HF90-F1
#
_cell.length_a   1.000
_cell.length_b   1.000
_cell.length_c   1.000
_cell.angle_alpha   90.00
_cell.angle_beta   90.00
_cell.angle_gamma   90.00
#
_symmetry.space_group_name_H-M   'P 1'
#
loop_
_entity.id
_entity.type
_entity.pdbx_description
1 polymer ?
#
loop_
_entity_poly.entity_id
_entity_poly.type
_entity_poly.pdbx_seq_one_letter_code
_entity_poly.pdbx_strand_id
1 'polypeptide(L)'
;FVCLIPLILMSIFGYLTYYNMRKLHMRIQPRDLDRNKRNIRKRDQELLRMVLGDVFVNLLTLFPYSFVILETAITTYISMNKSIDHIRIENFITVITSFLYLSNFAAPFYIFFTISKSFRKDFIEFIQHIRHALTTVNEGTIATQTRR
;
A
#
# COMPACT_ATOMS: atom_id res chain seq x y z
N PHE A 1 12.80 5.68 14.43
CA PHE A 1 13.75 4.55 14.27
C PHE A 1 13.06 3.21 14.02
N VAL A 2 12.05 2.82 14.83
CA VAL A 2 11.36 1.51 14.69
C VAL A 2 10.71 1.31 13.31
N CYS A 3 10.31 2.37 12.61
CA CYS A 3 9.69 2.29 11.27
C CYS A 3 10.68 2.09 10.10
N LEU A 4 11.97 2.36 10.29
CA LEU A 4 12.96 2.26 9.20
C LEU A 4 13.40 0.81 8.95
N ILE A 5 13.49 0.01 10.02
CA ILE A 5 13.94 -1.39 9.93
C ILE A 5 13.00 -2.24 9.04
N PRO A 6 11.66 -2.22 9.23
CA PRO A 6 10.74 -2.97 8.38
C PRO A 6 10.83 -2.52 6.92
N LEU A 7 11.01 -1.22 6.68
CA LEU A 7 11.02 -0.64 5.34
C LEU A 7 12.29 -1.03 4.56
N ILE A 8 13.44 -1.05 5.25
CA ILE A 8 14.71 -1.55 4.71
C ILE A 8 14.62 -3.05 4.45
N LEU A 9 14.09 -3.83 5.40
CA LEU A 9 13.92 -5.28 5.24
C LEU A 9 12.97 -5.61 4.09
N MET A 10 11.82 -4.95 3.99
CA MET A 10 10.87 -5.12 2.89
C MET A 10 11.49 -4.73 1.54
N SER A 11 12.30 -3.68 1.50
CA SER A 11 13.03 -3.29 0.28
C SER A 11 14.05 -4.34 -0.13
N ILE A 12 14.85 -4.84 0.82
CA ILE A 12 15.87 -5.87 0.56
C ILE A 12 15.21 -7.18 0.13
N PHE A 13 14.23 -7.67 0.90
CA PHE A 13 13.54 -8.92 0.56
C PHE A 13 12.73 -8.80 -0.72
N GLY A 14 12.09 -7.66 -0.98
CA GLY A 14 11.40 -7.36 -2.24
C GLY A 14 12.35 -7.39 -3.43
N TYR A 15 13.51 -6.74 -3.30
CA TYR A 15 14.55 -6.76 -4.34
C TYR A 15 15.14 -8.15 -4.55
N LEU A 16 15.44 -8.89 -3.47
CA LEU A 16 15.99 -10.24 -3.54
C LEU A 16 15.00 -11.21 -4.20
N THR A 17 13.71 -11.07 -3.87
CA THR A 17 12.61 -11.82 -4.49
C THR A 17 12.49 -11.50 -5.98
N TYR A 18 12.56 -10.22 -6.35
CA TYR A 18 12.56 -9.80 -7.74
C TYR A 18 13.75 -10.39 -8.52
N TYR A 19 14.95 -10.28 -7.95
CA TYR A 19 16.18 -10.79 -8.55
C TYR A 19 16.12 -12.32 -8.74
N ASN A 20 15.69 -13.04 -7.70
CA ASN A 20 15.50 -14.49 -7.78
C ASN A 20 14.45 -14.89 -8.82
N MET A 21 13.31 -14.19 -8.88
CA MET A 21 12.29 -14.44 -9.90
C MET A 21 12.79 -14.15 -11.32
N ARG A 22 13.58 -13.09 -11.52
CA ARG A 22 14.17 -12.77 -12.82
C ARG A 22 15.19 -13.82 -13.26
N LYS A 23 16.02 -14.30 -12.34
CA LYS A 23 17.00 -15.38 -12.59
C LYS A 23 16.32 -16.70 -12.92
N LEU A 24 15.24 -17.02 -12.22
CA LEU A 24 14.41 -18.21 -12.47
C LEU A 24 13.69 -18.11 -13.84
N HIS A 25 13.32 -16.88 -14.26
CA HIS A 25 12.79 -16.59 -15.59
C HIS A 25 13.78 -16.89 -16.73
N MET A 26 15.07 -16.58 -16.53
CA MET A 26 16.11 -16.81 -17.55
C MET A 26 16.54 -18.27 -17.63
N ARG A 27 16.49 -19.01 -16.52
CA ARG A 27 16.97 -20.40 -16.46
C ARG A 27 15.94 -21.43 -16.91
N ILE A 28 14.64 -21.12 -16.81
CA ILE A 28 13.56 -22.03 -17.20
C ILE A 28 12.96 -21.52 -18.52
N GLN A 29 13.59 -21.90 -19.63
CA GLN A 29 12.97 -21.86 -20.96
C GLN A 29 11.77 -22.83 -20.94
N PRO A 30 10.51 -22.37 -21.03
CA PRO A 30 9.39 -23.28 -20.99
C PRO A 30 9.21 -23.87 -22.37
N ARG A 31 9.64 -25.12 -22.56
CA ARG A 31 9.16 -25.91 -23.70
C ARG A 31 7.72 -26.41 -23.47
N ASP A 32 7.26 -26.55 -22.23
CA ASP A 32 5.89 -26.96 -21.88
C ASP A 32 5.42 -26.45 -20.49
N LEU A 33 5.27 -25.13 -20.30
CA LEU A 33 4.61 -24.64 -19.07
C LEU A 33 3.10 -24.56 -19.27
N ASP A 34 2.40 -25.48 -18.62
CA ASP A 34 0.96 -25.48 -18.39
C ASP A 34 0.41 -24.06 -18.16
N ARG A 35 -0.73 -23.77 -18.81
CA ARG A 35 -1.45 -22.49 -18.73
C ARG A 35 -1.68 -22.04 -17.28
N ASN A 36 -1.86 -22.99 -16.36
CA ASN A 36 -2.00 -22.76 -14.93
C ASN A 36 -0.75 -22.17 -14.26
N LYS A 37 0.45 -22.69 -14.54
CA LYS A 37 1.71 -22.16 -13.98
C LYS A 37 1.99 -20.74 -14.46
N ARG A 38 1.54 -20.39 -15.68
CA ARG A 38 1.66 -19.04 -16.23
C ARG A 38 0.76 -18.03 -15.51
N ASN A 39 -0.43 -18.43 -15.08
CA ASN A 39 -1.35 -17.58 -14.32
C ASN A 39 -0.89 -17.35 -12.88
N ILE A 40 -0.44 -18.41 -12.18
CA ILE A 40 0.12 -18.29 -10.82
C ILE A 40 1.28 -17.29 -10.80
N ARG A 41 2.20 -17.43 -11.76
CA ARG A 41 3.37 -16.55 -11.89
C ARG A 41 3.03 -15.09 -12.21
N LYS A 42 1.93 -14.83 -12.92
CA LYS A 42 1.43 -13.46 -13.13
C LYS A 42 0.88 -12.87 -11.83
N ARG A 43 0.14 -13.65 -11.04
CA ARG A 43 -0.33 -13.24 -9.71
C ARG A 43 0.83 -12.87 -8.79
N ASP A 44 1.88 -13.69 -8.74
CA ASP A 44 3.07 -13.39 -7.91
C ASP A 44 3.76 -12.09 -8.33
N GLN A 45 3.87 -11.84 -9.64
CA GLN A 45 4.42 -10.58 -10.15
C GLN A 45 3.54 -9.37 -9.81
N GLU A 46 2.22 -9.52 -9.83
CA GLU A 46 1.30 -8.46 -9.43
C GLU A 46 1.37 -8.19 -7.93
N LEU A 47 1.42 -9.22 -7.09
CA LEU A 47 1.64 -9.10 -5.65
C LEU A 47 2.96 -8.38 -5.33
N LEU A 48 4.04 -8.75 -6.02
CA LEU A 48 5.33 -8.09 -5.84
C LEU A 48 5.28 -6.61 -6.23
N ARG A 49 4.58 -6.26 -7.31
CA ARG A 49 4.39 -4.86 -7.74
C ARG A 49 3.56 -4.08 -6.73
N MET A 50 2.54 -4.69 -6.13
CA MET A 50 1.77 -4.07 -5.06
C MET A 50 2.66 -3.76 -3.85
N VAL A 51 3.41 -4.75 -3.38
CA VAL A 51 4.32 -4.57 -2.23
C VAL A 51 5.36 -3.49 -2.51
N LEU A 52 5.94 -3.46 -3.72
CA LEU A 52 6.87 -2.40 -4.11
C LEU A 52 6.20 -1.02 -4.15
N GLY A 53 4.97 -0.93 -4.65
CA GLY A 53 4.20 0.32 -4.64
C GLY A 53 3.91 0.82 -3.23
N ASP A 54 3.54 -0.10 -2.33
CA ASP A 54 3.30 0.21 -0.93
C ASP A 54 4.57 0.66 -0.20
N VAL A 55 5.70 -0.02 -0.42
CA VAL A 55 7.01 0.39 0.11
C VAL A 55 7.39 1.79 -0.39
N PHE A 56 7.17 2.08 -1.68
CA PHE A 56 7.49 3.38 -2.26
C PHE A 56 6.67 4.52 -1.64
N VAL A 57 5.37 4.30 -1.41
CA VAL A 57 4.53 5.33 -0.80
C VAL A 57 4.80 5.49 0.69
N ASN A 58 5.06 4.40 1.41
CA ASN A 58 5.56 4.46 2.78
C ASN A 58 6.88 5.24 2.85
N LEU A 59 7.79 5.07 1.88
CA LEU A 59 9.04 5.84 1.84
C LEU A 59 8.76 7.34 1.61
N LEU A 60 7.86 7.70 0.69
CA LEU A 60 7.55 9.12 0.42
C LEU A 60 6.79 9.82 1.55
N THR A 61 5.94 9.10 2.29
CA THR A 61 5.07 9.70 3.32
C THR A 61 5.66 9.59 4.72
N LEU A 62 6.27 8.47 5.06
CA LEU A 62 6.76 8.17 6.41
C LEU A 62 8.19 8.70 6.65
N PHE A 63 9.01 8.79 5.60
CA PHE A 63 10.38 9.29 5.72
C PHE A 63 10.43 10.78 6.10
N PRO A 64 9.70 11.70 5.43
CA PRO A 64 9.71 13.12 5.82
C PRO A 64 9.22 13.33 7.25
N TYR A 65 8.16 12.63 7.65
CA TYR A 65 7.61 12.70 9.00
C TYR A 65 8.62 12.22 10.06
N SER A 66 9.30 11.09 9.80
CA SER A 66 10.33 10.56 10.70
C SER A 66 11.53 11.51 10.82
N PHE A 67 11.88 12.20 9.73
CA PHE A 67 12.97 13.17 9.71
C PHE A 67 12.64 14.41 10.54
N VAL A 68 11.43 14.95 10.40
CA VAL A 68 10.95 16.10 11.18
C VAL A 68 11.00 15.79 12.67
N ILE A 69 10.46 14.65 13.11
CA ILE A 69 10.50 14.25 14.53
C ILE A 69 11.94 14.14 15.04
N LEU A 70 12.86 13.62 14.22
CA LEU A 70 14.27 13.53 14.58
C LEU A 70 14.91 14.91 14.72
N GLU A 71 14.65 15.83 13.80
CA GLU A 71 15.15 17.20 13.86
C GLU A 71 14.60 17.95 15.08
N THR A 72 13.30 17.82 15.37
CA THR A 72 12.67 18.39 16.57
C THR A 72 13.29 17.82 17.84
N ALA A 73 13.49 16.50 17.90
CA ALA A 73 14.10 15.84 19.06
C ALA A 73 15.54 16.33 19.29
N ILE A 74 16.38 16.31 18.25
CA ILE A 74 17.78 16.76 18.35
C ILE A 74 17.84 18.24 18.75
N THR A 75 17.00 19.08 18.14
CA THR A 75 17.03 20.52 18.40
C THR A 75 16.54 20.87 19.80
N THR A 76 15.58 20.11 20.34
CA THR A 76 15.11 20.27 21.73
C THR A 76 16.22 19.99 22.75
N TYR A 77 17.13 19.05 22.45
CA TYR A 77 18.23 18.70 23.35
C TYR A 77 19.47 19.58 23.17
N ILE A 78 19.74 20.11 21.96
CA ILE A 78 20.99 20.80 21.64
C ILE A 78 20.84 22.33 21.58
N SER A 79 19.68 22.85 21.16
CA SER A 79 19.46 24.29 20.94
C SER A 79 18.38 24.84 21.85
N MET A 80 18.80 25.44 22.97
CA MET A 80 17.89 26.07 23.94
C MET A 80 17.31 27.42 23.44
N ASN A 81 17.91 28.04 22.41
CA ASN A 81 17.44 29.29 21.80
C ASN A 81 17.11 29.10 20.30
N LYS A 82 15.94 28.53 20.00
CA LYS A 82 15.43 28.47 18.62
C LYS A 82 14.76 29.81 18.26
N SER A 83 15.09 30.39 17.10
CA SER A 83 14.45 31.63 16.63
C SER A 83 12.96 31.40 16.36
N ILE A 84 12.13 32.42 16.60
CA ILE A 84 10.67 32.36 16.40
C ILE A 84 10.32 31.97 14.95
N ASP A 85 11.10 32.44 13.97
CA ASP A 85 10.86 32.10 12.57
C ASP A 85 11.18 30.63 12.25
N HIS A 86 12.17 30.04 12.92
CA HIS A 86 12.48 28.62 12.79
C HIS A 86 11.35 27.75 13.33
N ILE A 87 10.77 28.13 14.47
CA ILE A 87 9.62 27.41 15.07
C ILE A 87 8.40 27.45 14.14
N ARG A 88 8.17 28.59 13.47
CA ARG A 88 7.06 28.72 12.50
C ARG A 88 7.24 27.80 11.30
N ILE A 89 8.44 27.73 10.73
CA ILE A 89 8.78 26.86 9.60
C ILE A 89 8.62 25.39 10.01
N GLU A 90 9.13 25.01 11.17
CA GLU A 90 9.04 23.65 11.69
C GLU A 90 7.57 23.22 11.91
N ASN A 91 6.74 24.09 12.48
CA ASN A 91 5.31 23.82 12.64
C ASN A 91 4.62 23.64 11.29
N PHE A 92 4.92 24.47 10.29
CA PHE A 92 4.37 24.33 8.95
C PHE A 92 4.76 23.00 8.30
N ILE A 93 6.03 22.62 8.39
CA ILE A 93 6.52 21.33 7.87
C ILE A 93 5.88 20.16 8.63
N THR A 94 5.68 20.30 9.94
CA THR A 94 5.01 19.28 10.77
C THR A 94 3.56 19.07 10.33
N VAL A 95 2.82 20.14 10.02
CA VAL A 95 1.46 20.03 9.51
C VAL A 95 1.43 19.32 8.15
N ILE A 96 2.32 19.68 7.23
CA ILE A 96 2.40 19.03 5.90
C ILE A 96 2.74 17.55 6.05
N THR A 97 3.75 17.22 6.84
CA THR A 97 4.18 15.83 7.02
C THR A 97 3.16 14.98 7.79
N SER A 98 2.42 15.57 8.73
CA SER A 98 1.29 14.92 9.39
C SER A 98 0.13 14.63 8.44
N PHE A 99 -0.18 15.57 7.53
CA PHE A 99 -1.18 15.36 6.49
C PHE A 99 -0.77 14.23 5.52
N LEU A 100 0.50 14.20 5.11
CA LEU A 100 1.06 13.12 4.29
C LEU A 100 1.00 11.76 5.00
N TYR A 101 1.32 11.74 6.29
CA TYR A 101 1.21 10.55 7.13
C TYR A 101 -0.23 10.03 7.22
N LEU A 102 -1.20 10.90 7.47
CA LEU A 102 -2.62 10.53 7.51
C LEU A 102 -3.11 10.01 6.15
N SER A 103 -2.66 10.62 5.05
CA SER A 103 -3.01 10.18 3.70
C SER A 103 -2.50 8.76 3.41
N ASN A 104 -1.43 8.33 4.08
CA ASN A 104 -0.87 6.98 3.93
C ASN A 104 -1.85 5.88 4.40
N PHE A 105 -2.81 6.16 5.28
CA PHE A 105 -3.82 5.14 5.65
C PHE A 105 -4.75 4.77 4.49
N ALA A 106 -5.01 5.72 3.58
CA ALA A 106 -5.86 5.49 2.41
C ALA A 106 -5.06 5.14 1.15
N ALA A 107 -3.77 5.51 1.10
CA ALA A 107 -2.95 5.35 -0.10
C ALA A 107 -2.81 3.90 -0.60
N PRO A 108 -2.61 2.85 0.23
CA PRO A 108 -2.49 1.47 -0.24
C PRO A 108 -3.68 1.03 -1.08
N PHE A 109 -4.90 1.44 -0.72
CA PHE A 109 -6.09 1.13 -1.49
C PHE A 109 -6.03 1.69 -2.92
N TYR A 110 -5.71 2.98 -3.06
CA TYR A 110 -5.61 3.63 -4.37
C TYR A 110 -4.43 3.10 -5.20
N ILE A 111 -3.31 2.79 -4.54
CA ILE A 111 -2.13 2.19 -5.19
C ILE A 111 -2.48 0.80 -5.72
N PHE A 112 -3.09 -0.06 -4.91
CA PHE A 112 -3.46 -1.42 -5.33
C PHE A 112 -4.51 -1.40 -6.44
N PHE A 113 -5.46 -0.47 -6.35
CA PHE A 113 -6.47 -0.27 -7.38
C PHE A 113 -5.86 0.20 -8.71
N THR A 114 -4.86 1.09 -8.70
CA THR A 114 -4.23 1.60 -9.92
C THR A 114 -3.22 0.63 -10.53
N ILE A 115 -2.40 -0.03 -9.70
CA ILE A 115 -1.28 -0.88 -10.14
C ILE A 115 -1.73 -2.26 -10.60
N SER A 116 -2.66 -2.91 -9.89
CA SER A 116 -3.06 -4.29 -10.23
C SER A 116 -4.35 -4.31 -11.06
N LYS A 117 -4.32 -5.09 -12.14
CA LYS A 117 -5.52 -5.38 -12.94
C LYS A 117 -6.33 -6.51 -12.30
N SER A 118 -5.67 -7.49 -11.68
CA SER A 118 -6.36 -8.57 -10.96
C SER A 118 -7.18 -8.01 -9.80
N PHE A 119 -6.60 -7.13 -8.98
CA PHE A 119 -7.29 -6.54 -7.84
C PHE A 119 -8.55 -5.74 -8.24
N ARG A 120 -8.47 -4.97 -9.34
CA ARG A 120 -9.65 -4.29 -9.88
C ARG A 120 -10.74 -5.26 -10.28
N LYS A 121 -10.38 -6.36 -10.95
CA LYS A 121 -11.32 -7.37 -11.38
C LYS A 121 -12.00 -8.03 -10.17
N ASP A 122 -11.21 -8.48 -9.19
CA ASP A 122 -11.72 -9.12 -7.97
C ASP A 122 -12.62 -8.15 -7.17
N PHE A 123 -12.25 -6.87 -7.09
CA PHE A 123 -13.05 -5.85 -6.42
C PHE A 123 -14.39 -5.60 -7.14
N ILE A 124 -14.40 -5.55 -8.48
CA ILE A 124 -15.63 -5.39 -9.25
C ILE A 124 -16.54 -6.62 -9.07
N GLU A 125 -15.97 -7.83 -9.12
CA GLU A 125 -16.73 -9.08 -8.87
C GLU A 125 -17.34 -9.08 -7.46
N PHE A 126 -16.57 -8.65 -6.46
CA PHE A 126 -17.06 -8.50 -5.09
C PHE A 126 -18.23 -7.52 -4.97
N ILE A 127 -18.13 -6.33 -5.59
CA ILE A 127 -19.21 -5.34 -5.60
C ILE A 127 -20.46 -5.89 -6.30
N GLN A 128 -20.29 -6.65 -7.39
CA GLN A 128 -21.40 -7.29 -8.09
C GLN A 128 -22.10 -8.33 -7.22
N HIS A 129 -21.33 -9.13 -6.47
CA HIS A 129 -21.87 -10.10 -5.51
C HIS A 129 -22.67 -9.41 -4.40
N ILE A 130 -22.16 -8.32 -3.82
CA ILE A 130 -22.89 -7.53 -2.81
C ILE A 130 -24.20 -7.00 -3.39
N ARG A 131 -24.14 -6.41 -4.60
CA ARG A 131 -25.33 -5.87 -5.26
C ARG A 131 -26.39 -6.94 -5.46
N HIS A 132 -25.99 -8.14 -5.89
CA HIS A 132 -26.90 -9.26 -6.07
C HIS A 132 -27.50 -9.74 -4.74
N ALA A 133 -26.70 -9.84 -3.67
CA ALA A 133 -27.18 -10.23 -2.35
C ALA A 133 -28.20 -9.22 -1.78
N LEU A 134 -27.98 -7.92 -2.02
CA LEU A 134 -28.90 -6.87 -1.60
C LEU A 134 -30.23 -6.94 -2.37
N THR A 135 -30.21 -7.25 -3.67
CA THR A 135 -31.44 -7.42 -4.46
C THR A 135 -32.25 -8.64 -4.00
N THR A 136 -31.60 -9.77 -3.70
CA THR A 136 -32.32 -10.98 -3.24
C THR A 136 -32.90 -10.83 -1.84
N VAL A 137 -32.23 -10.11 -0.93
CA VAL A 137 -32.76 -9.79 0.40
C VAL A 137 -33.97 -8.85 0.30
N ASN A 138 -33.92 -7.86 -0.61
CA ASN A 138 -35.02 -6.92 -0.79
C ASN A 138 -36.28 -7.62 -1.34
N GLU A 139 -36.13 -8.54 -2.28
CA GLU A 139 -37.23 -9.36 -2.82
C GLU A 139 -37.84 -10.30 -1.77
N GLY A 140 -37.01 -10.92 -0.92
CA GLY A 140 -37.48 -11.79 0.17
C GLY A 140 -38.26 -11.04 1.26
N THR A 141 -37.89 -9.78 1.52
CA THR A 141 -38.56 -8.91 2.51
C THR A 141 -39.94 -8.45 2.00
N ILE A 142 -40.05 -8.14 0.70
CA ILE A 142 -41.33 -7.79 0.07
C ILE A 142 -42.26 -9.01 0.06
N ALA A 143 -41.76 -10.21 -0.28
CA ALA A 143 -42.56 -11.44 -0.32
C ALA A 143 -43.12 -11.87 1.05
N THR A 144 -42.46 -11.49 2.15
CA THR A 144 -42.95 -11.77 3.52
C THR A 144 -43.96 -10.74 4.02
N GLN A 145 -43.94 -9.50 3.51
CA GLN A 145 -44.97 -8.50 3.80
C GLN A 145 -46.28 -8.74 3.05
N THR A 146 -46.25 -9.21 1.81
CA THR A 146 -47.46 -9.50 1.01
C THR A 146 -48.24 -10.73 1.49
N ARG A 147 -47.65 -11.53 2.41
CA ARG A 147 -48.24 -12.77 2.95
C ARG A 147 -48.88 -12.60 4.33
N ARG A 148 -48.83 -11.40 4.90
CA ARG A 148 -49.56 -11.01 6.13
C ARG A 148 -50.75 -10.16 5.75
#